data_AF-A0A945ZUG2-F1
#
_entry.id   AF-A0A945ZUG2-F1
#
_cell.length_a   1.000
_cell.length_b   1.000
_cell.length_c   1.000
_cell.angle_alpha   90.00
_cell.angle_beta   90.00
_cell.angle_gamma   90.00
#
_symmetry.space_group_name_H-M   'P 1'
#
loop_
_entity.id
_entity.type
_entity.pdbx_description
1 polymer ?
#
loop_
_entity_poly.entity_id
_entity_poly.type
_entity_poly.pdbx_seq_one_letter_code
_entity_poly.pdbx_strand_id
1 'polypeptide(L)'
;SSHKNPFFIMIEASQIDWGGHANNLDRVTSEFIEFNATIKEALEFAKNDGNTLVIVTADHETGGLALIGGNITENTVVGSFNTKGHTATMVPVFSYGPNADSFKGIYENTEIFEKMKKILN
;
A
#
# COMPACT_ATOMS: atom_id res chain seq x y z
N SER A 1 13.64 -23.62 -21.82
CA SER A 1 13.11 -22.37 -22.41
C SER A 1 13.09 -21.30 -21.34
N SER A 2 14.17 -20.52 -21.20
CA SER A 2 14.47 -19.67 -20.04
C SER A 2 14.35 -18.17 -20.34
N HIS A 3 13.27 -17.75 -20.98
CA HIS A 3 12.94 -16.34 -21.13
C HIS A 3 11.70 -16.08 -20.27
N LYS A 4 11.93 -15.58 -19.04
CA LYS A 4 10.86 -14.97 -18.25
C LYS A 4 10.54 -13.64 -18.94
N ASN A 5 9.44 -13.59 -19.68
CA ASN A 5 8.96 -12.35 -20.26
C ASN A 5 8.70 -11.33 -19.14
N PRO A 6 8.90 -10.02 -19.39
CA PRO A 6 8.50 -8.99 -18.45
C PRO A 6 6.99 -9.10 -18.18
N PHE A 7 6.58 -8.78 -16.96
CA PHE A 7 5.18 -8.82 -16.54
C PHE A 7 4.81 -7.57 -15.77
N PHE A 8 3.50 -7.30 -15.71
CA PHE A 8 2.89 -6.34 -14.81
C PHE A 8 1.82 -7.07 -14.00
N ILE A 9 1.81 -6.84 -12.70
CA ILE A 9 0.80 -7.37 -11.77
C ILE A 9 0.32 -6.25 -10.86
N MET A 10 -1.00 -6.21 -10.64
CA MET A 10 -1.64 -5.34 -9.67
C MET A 10 -2.34 -6.21 -8.64
N ILE A 11 -2.11 -5.92 -7.36
CA ILE A 11 -2.72 -6.63 -6.23
C ILE A 11 -3.38 -5.57 -5.35
N GLU A 12 -4.62 -5.82 -4.95
CA GLU A 12 -5.44 -4.90 -4.18
C GLU A 12 -5.98 -5.60 -2.92
N ALA A 13 -5.87 -4.93 -1.78
CA ALA A 13 -6.47 -5.34 -0.50
C ALA A 13 -7.72 -4.50 -0.22
N SER A 14 -8.76 -4.70 -1.03
CA SER A 14 -9.97 -3.85 -1.07
C SER A 14 -10.77 -3.81 0.24
N GLN A 15 -10.61 -4.81 1.09
CA GLN A 15 -11.39 -4.95 2.31
C GLN A 15 -10.99 -3.98 3.43
N ILE A 16 -9.79 -3.38 3.34
CA ILE A 16 -9.33 -2.32 4.24
C ILE A 16 -10.31 -1.14 4.16
N ASP A 17 -10.72 -0.75 2.96
CA ASP A 17 -11.70 0.30 2.71
C ASP A 17 -13.06 -0.02 3.35
N TRP A 18 -13.56 -1.25 3.17
CA TRP A 18 -14.81 -1.68 3.80
C TRP A 18 -14.74 -1.70 5.33
N GLY A 19 -13.57 -2.02 5.90
CA GLY A 19 -13.31 -1.87 7.32
C GLY A 19 -13.40 -0.42 7.78
N GLY A 20 -12.82 0.50 7.00
CA GLY A 20 -12.88 1.95 7.20
C GLY A 20 -14.32 2.47 7.16
N HIS A 21 -15.09 2.14 6.12
CA HIS A 21 -16.51 2.53 6.01
C HIS A 21 -17.37 2.02 7.17
N ALA A 22 -17.05 0.83 7.69
CA ALA A 22 -17.73 0.24 8.83
C ALA A 22 -17.26 0.80 10.18
N ASN A 23 -16.22 1.65 10.21
CA ASN A 23 -15.52 2.11 11.42
C ASN A 23 -15.11 0.93 12.32
N ASN A 24 -14.69 -0.18 11.70
CA ASN A 24 -14.33 -1.41 12.38
C ASN A 24 -12.81 -1.57 12.42
N LEU A 25 -12.21 -1.18 13.55
CA LEU A 25 -10.75 -1.23 13.73
C LEU A 25 -10.19 -2.65 13.64
N ASP A 26 -10.88 -3.65 14.17
CA ASP A 26 -10.44 -5.04 14.11
C ASP A 26 -10.38 -5.53 12.66
N ARG A 27 -11.38 -5.17 11.84
CA ARG A 27 -11.38 -5.49 10.42
C ARG A 27 -10.28 -4.73 9.67
N VAL A 28 -10.13 -3.44 9.91
CA VAL A 28 -9.05 -2.65 9.28
C VAL A 28 -7.69 -3.29 9.60
N THR A 29 -7.43 -3.60 10.87
CA THR A 29 -6.15 -4.17 11.31
C THR A 29 -5.91 -5.58 10.78
N SER A 30 -6.92 -6.46 10.77
CA SER A 30 -6.77 -7.81 10.21
C SER A 30 -6.47 -7.78 8.71
N GLU A 31 -7.18 -6.96 7.94
CA GLU A 31 -6.98 -6.83 6.50
C GLU A 31 -5.61 -6.19 6.17
N PHE A 32 -5.14 -5.24 7.00
CA PHE A 32 -3.78 -4.71 6.88
C PHE A 32 -2.70 -5.75 7.18
N ILE A 33 -2.92 -6.67 8.12
CA ILE A 33 -2.00 -7.77 8.41
C ILE A 33 -1.90 -8.71 7.20
N GLU A 34 -3.02 -9.04 6.57
CA GLU A 34 -3.06 -9.86 5.36
C GLU A 34 -2.38 -9.17 4.17
N PHE A 35 -2.63 -7.87 3.99
CA PHE A 35 -1.94 -7.09 2.95
C PHE A 35 -0.43 -7.02 3.20
N ASN A 36 0.00 -6.85 4.45
CA ASN A 36 1.42 -6.86 4.82
C ASN A 36 2.10 -8.21 4.50
N ALA A 37 1.40 -9.32 4.68
CA ALA A 37 1.91 -10.64 4.26
C ALA A 37 2.11 -10.70 2.73
N THR A 38 1.20 -10.13 1.95
CA THR A 38 1.32 -10.06 0.48
C THR A 38 2.47 -9.16 0.04
N ILE A 39 2.65 -8.00 0.69
CA ILE A 39 3.80 -7.11 0.43
C ILE A 39 5.11 -7.84 0.71
N LYS A 40 5.18 -8.61 1.81
CA LYS A 40 6.37 -9.40 2.14
C LYS A 40 6.74 -10.36 1.01
N GLU A 41 5.79 -11.12 0.48
CA GLU A 41 6.05 -12.04 -0.64
C GLU A 41 6.51 -11.30 -1.91
N ALA A 42 5.90 -10.15 -2.23
CA ALA A 42 6.31 -9.32 -3.37
C ALA A 42 7.74 -8.78 -3.21
N LEU A 43 8.12 -8.34 -2.01
CA LEU A 43 9.47 -7.88 -1.71
C LEU A 43 10.50 -9.01 -1.76
N GLU A 44 10.17 -10.19 -1.24
CA GLU A 44 11.05 -11.37 -1.32
C GLU A 44 11.27 -11.81 -2.77
N PHE A 45 10.21 -11.83 -3.58
CA PHE A 45 10.32 -12.06 -5.02
C PHE A 45 11.23 -11.02 -5.68
N ALA A 46 10.98 -9.73 -5.43
CA ALA A 46 11.73 -8.65 -6.08
C ALA A 46 13.21 -8.66 -5.68
N LYS A 47 13.51 -8.98 -4.42
CA LYS A 47 14.88 -9.15 -3.92
C LYS A 47 15.62 -10.30 -4.62
N ASN A 48 14.93 -11.43 -4.83
CA ASN A 48 15.51 -12.60 -5.49
C ASN A 48 15.67 -12.42 -7.01
N ASP A 49 14.75 -11.68 -7.64
CA ASP A 49 14.78 -11.40 -9.08
C ASP A 49 15.80 -10.30 -9.45
N GLY A 50 15.95 -9.27 -8.61
CA GLY A 50 16.88 -8.16 -8.80
C GLY A 50 16.49 -7.15 -9.89
N ASN A 51 15.52 -7.49 -10.74
CA ASN A 51 15.03 -6.64 -11.84
C ASN A 51 13.55 -6.25 -11.70
N THR A 52 12.95 -6.51 -10.53
CA THR A 52 11.55 -6.23 -10.27
C THR A 52 11.40 -4.95 -9.44
N LEU A 53 10.55 -4.05 -9.91
CA LEU A 53 10.09 -2.87 -9.17
C LEU A 53 8.77 -3.19 -8.46
N VAL A 54 8.72 -2.92 -7.16
CA VAL A 54 7.50 -2.98 -6.34
C VAL A 54 7.10 -1.56 -5.98
N ILE A 55 5.82 -1.22 -6.21
CA ILE A 55 5.21 0.04 -5.78
C ILE A 55 4.01 -0.32 -4.90
N VAL A 56 3.91 0.27 -3.72
CA VAL A 56 2.80 0.10 -2.78
C VAL A 56 2.23 1.47 -2.47
N THR A 57 0.92 1.62 -2.64
CA THR A 57 0.20 2.85 -2.33
C THR A 57 -1.25 2.54 -1.99
N ALA A 58 -2.04 3.57 -1.69
CA ALA A 58 -3.49 3.49 -1.58
C ALA A 58 -4.12 4.39 -2.64
N ASP A 59 -5.39 4.14 -2.94
CA ASP A 59 -6.23 4.98 -3.79
C ASP A 59 -6.79 6.19 -3.01
N HIS A 60 -7.18 5.99 -1.75
CA HIS A 60 -7.58 7.04 -0.80
C HIS A 60 -7.54 6.55 0.66
N GLU A 61 -7.78 7.48 1.61
CA GLU A 61 -8.04 7.13 3.01
C GLU A 61 -9.55 7.00 3.24
N THR A 62 -9.94 6.07 4.13
CA THR A 62 -11.34 5.82 4.47
C THR A 62 -11.56 5.78 5.98
N GLY A 63 -12.56 6.54 6.44
CA GLY A 63 -13.02 6.56 7.83
C GLY A 63 -12.42 7.70 8.67
N GLY A 64 -11.38 8.38 8.19
CA GLY A 64 -10.67 9.41 8.95
C GLY A 64 -10.07 8.84 10.24
N LEU A 65 -9.44 7.65 10.15
CA LEU A 65 -8.94 6.91 11.29
C LEU A 65 -7.76 7.64 11.95
N ALA A 66 -7.90 7.96 13.23
CA ALA A 66 -6.83 8.46 14.08
C ALA A 66 -6.48 7.44 15.16
N LEU A 67 -5.19 7.16 15.34
CA LEU A 67 -4.70 6.39 16.47
C LEU A 67 -4.63 7.30 17.70
N ILE A 68 -5.41 6.99 18.72
CA ILE A 68 -5.53 7.80 19.94
C ILE A 68 -4.93 7.11 21.18
N GLY A 69 -4.47 5.87 21.02
CA GLY A 69 -3.84 5.09 22.06
C GLY A 69 -3.44 3.71 21.56
N GLY A 70 -2.88 2.90 22.46
CA GLY A 70 -2.39 1.56 22.17
C GLY A 70 -1.12 1.25 22.95
N ASN A 71 -0.68 0.01 22.87
CA ASN A 71 0.52 -0.48 23.54
C ASN A 71 1.26 -1.44 22.60
N ILE A 72 2.49 -1.07 22.24
CA ILE A 72 3.36 -1.86 21.35
C ILE A 72 3.69 -3.22 21.97
N THR A 73 3.98 -3.27 23.27
CA THR A 73 4.35 -4.51 23.97
C THR A 73 3.20 -5.49 24.03
N GLU A 74 1.97 -4.99 24.12
CA GLU A 74 0.74 -5.80 24.16
C GLU A 74 0.12 -6.03 22.77
N ASN A 75 0.70 -5.44 21.73
CA ASN A 75 0.16 -5.41 20.36
C ASN A 75 -1.28 -4.90 20.29
N THR A 76 -1.60 -3.86 21.06
CA THR A 76 -2.94 -3.24 21.07
C THR A 76 -2.93 -1.88 20.42
N VAL A 77 -4.03 -1.54 19.75
CA VAL A 77 -4.26 -0.24 19.13
C VAL A 77 -5.64 0.27 19.49
N VAL A 78 -5.75 1.56 19.76
CA VAL A 78 -7.02 2.25 20.00
C VAL A 78 -7.17 3.32 18.93
N GLY A 79 -8.22 3.16 18.12
CA GLY A 79 -8.54 4.04 17.00
C GLY A 79 -9.84 4.79 17.20
N SER A 80 -9.94 5.98 16.62
CA SER A 80 -11.15 6.77 16.51
C SER A 80 -11.40 7.13 15.05
N PHE A 81 -12.64 7.04 14.60
CA PHE A 81 -13.05 7.33 13.23
C PHE A 81 -13.89 8.61 13.20
N ASN A 82 -13.68 9.43 12.17
CA ASN A 82 -14.32 10.74 12.02
C ASN A 82 -15.44 10.75 10.97
N THR A 83 -15.48 9.76 10.07
CA THR A 83 -16.49 9.66 9.01
C THR A 83 -16.74 8.19 8.68
N LYS A 84 -17.79 7.91 7.88
CA LYS A 84 -17.98 6.63 7.20
C LYS A 84 -17.71 6.74 5.70
N GLY A 85 -17.06 7.80 5.25
CA GLY A 85 -16.68 8.02 3.85
C GLY A 85 -15.17 8.14 3.70
N HIS A 86 -14.73 8.58 2.54
CA HIS A 86 -13.32 8.83 2.28
C HIS A 86 -12.88 10.18 2.84
N THR A 87 -11.58 10.36 3.05
CA THR A 87 -10.98 11.67 3.34
C THR A 87 -9.93 12.04 2.30
N ALA A 88 -9.60 13.33 2.24
CA ALA A 88 -8.57 13.87 1.35
C ALA A 88 -7.15 13.76 1.93
N THR A 89 -6.93 12.82 2.86
CA THR A 89 -5.62 12.58 3.45
C THR A 89 -4.65 12.11 2.37
N MET A 90 -3.45 12.68 2.32
CA MET A 90 -2.41 12.21 1.40
C MET A 90 -2.05 10.77 1.72
N VAL A 91 -2.04 9.93 0.70
CA VAL A 91 -1.63 8.53 0.79
C VAL A 91 -0.14 8.38 0.49
N PRO A 92 0.59 7.52 1.19
CA PRO A 92 2.00 7.29 0.91
C PRO A 92 2.18 6.49 -0.39
N VAL A 93 3.29 6.73 -1.07
CA VAL A 93 3.82 5.85 -2.12
C VAL A 93 5.14 5.28 -1.62
N PHE A 94 5.20 3.96 -1.45
CA PHE A 94 6.41 3.21 -1.15
C PHE A 94 6.89 2.51 -2.41
N SER A 95 8.20 2.40 -2.56
CA SER A 95 8.80 1.75 -3.73
C SER A 95 10.09 1.03 -3.39
N TYR A 96 10.32 -0.14 -3.99
CA TYR A 96 11.51 -0.96 -3.82
C TYR A 96 11.96 -1.57 -5.16
N GLY A 97 13.28 -1.68 -5.37
CA GLY A 97 13.86 -2.26 -6.58
C GLY A 97 14.43 -1.21 -7.55
N PRO A 98 14.75 -1.60 -8.79
CA PRO A 98 15.29 -0.70 -9.80
C PRO A 98 14.38 0.51 -10.03
N ASN A 99 14.96 1.70 -10.14
CA ASN A 99 14.25 2.96 -10.38
C ASN A 99 13.29 3.42 -9.26
N ALA A 100 13.28 2.78 -8.09
CA ALA A 100 12.41 3.14 -6.95
C ALA A 100 12.52 4.64 -6.58
N ASP A 101 13.70 5.24 -6.69
CA ASP A 101 13.93 6.66 -6.41
C ASP A 101 13.06 7.62 -7.26
N SER A 102 12.53 7.17 -8.40
CA SER A 102 11.63 7.94 -9.26
C SER A 102 10.26 8.25 -8.62
N PHE A 103 9.90 7.51 -7.56
CA PHE A 103 8.63 7.61 -6.85
C PHE A 103 8.74 8.39 -5.53
N LYS A 104 9.91 8.98 -5.23
CA LYS A 104 10.06 9.88 -4.08
C LYS A 104 9.40 11.24 -4.35
N GLY A 105 8.91 11.88 -3.29
CA GLY A 105 8.35 13.23 -3.32
C GLY A 105 6.84 13.28 -3.10
N ILE A 106 6.26 14.44 -3.35
CA ILE A 106 4.83 14.72 -3.28
C ILE A 106 4.37 15.05 -4.70
N TYR A 107 3.35 14.36 -5.19
CA TYR A 107 2.85 14.47 -6.55
C TYR A 107 1.43 13.91 -6.64
N GLU A 108 0.75 14.19 -7.75
CA GLU A 108 -0.60 13.69 -8.00
C GLU A 108 -0.57 12.19 -8.35
N ASN A 109 -1.63 11.45 -7.99
CA ASN A 109 -1.70 10.00 -8.28
C ASN A 109 -1.59 9.68 -9.78
N THR A 110 -2.06 10.59 -10.65
CA THR A 110 -1.93 10.50 -12.11
C THR A 110 -0.48 10.41 -12.57
N GLU A 111 0.46 11.00 -11.82
CA GLU A 111 1.88 10.94 -12.13
C GLU A 111 2.49 9.55 -11.91
N ILE A 112 1.87 8.66 -11.13
CA ILE A 112 2.36 7.28 -10.92
C ILE A 112 2.44 6.55 -12.26
N PHE A 113 1.38 6.64 -13.08
CA PHE A 113 1.33 6.02 -14.40
C PHE A 113 2.41 6.59 -15.33
N GLU A 114 2.57 7.92 -15.37
CA GLU A 114 3.58 8.56 -16.21
C GLU A 114 5.01 8.21 -15.77
N LYS A 115 5.26 8.12 -14.46
CA LYS A 115 6.54 7.66 -13.90
C LYS A 115 6.81 6.21 -14.30
N MET A 116 5.84 5.31 -14.18
CA MET A 116 5.98 3.91 -14.63
C MET A 116 6.29 3.81 -16.12
N LYS A 117 5.55 4.54 -16.96
CA LYS A 117 5.78 4.57 -18.40
C LYS A 117 7.19 5.07 -18.75
N LYS A 118 7.72 6.05 -18.02
CA LYS A 118 9.06 6.60 -18.25
C LYS A 118 10.19 5.60 -17.97
N ILE A 119 10.02 4.72 -16.99
CA ILE A 119 11.09 3.80 -16.52
C ILE A 119 11.00 2.40 -17.12
N LEU A 120 9.87 2.05 -17.75
CA LEU A 120 9.65 0.77 -18.42
C LEU A 120 9.98 0.80 -19.93
N ASN A 121 10.49 1.92 -20.44
CA ASN A 121 10.93 2.10 -21.83
C ASN A 121 12.39 1.70 -22.04
#